data_AF-A0A6M0RL85-F1
#
_entry.id   AF-A0A6M0RL85-F1
#
_cell.length_a   1.000
_cell.length_b   1.000
_cell.length_c   1.000
_cell.angle_alpha   90.00
_cell.angle_beta   90.00
_cell.angle_gamma   90.00
#
_symmetry.space_group_name_H-M   'P 1'
#
loop_
_entity.id
_entity.type
_entity.pdbx_description
1 polymer ?
#
loop_
_entity_poly.entity_id
_entity_poly.type
_entity_poly.pdbx_seq_one_letter_code
_entity_poly.pdbx_strand_id
1 'polypeptide(L)'
;MKANIDEVGFALKKIRNCGLHQQNVYGKDITLGNRACCYSIQLTGHGWSALQYIKVAPVLAIFNREDAQAISKFLSSEAVFFEFSDTGTYLNYFYYRLGALLERLEYVEISNKAYYEFYSEYRSLGFDVTRDDAFLVANDFFYNKGIYPIEITWKGIGPFVAGDNVLFEFTRLDIKDVVQADYFEI
;
A
#
# COMPACT_ATOMS: atom_id res chain seq x y z
N MET A 1 -14.45 1.54 10.06
CA MET A 1 -13.81 0.61 11.02
C MET A 1 -12.64 -0.01 10.29
N LYS A 2 -11.46 -0.02 10.90
CA LYS A 2 -10.24 -0.54 10.29
C LYS A 2 -10.10 -2.02 10.68
N ALA A 3 -9.72 -2.86 9.73
CA ALA A 3 -9.53 -4.29 9.98
C ALA A 3 -8.16 -4.55 10.62
N ASN A 4 -8.05 -5.58 11.46
CA ASN A 4 -6.78 -5.98 12.04
C ASN A 4 -5.93 -6.82 11.05
N ILE A 5 -4.65 -7.01 11.35
CA ILE A 5 -3.70 -7.69 10.45
C ILE A 5 -4.06 -9.16 10.16
N ASP A 6 -4.73 -9.84 11.10
CA ASP A 6 -5.17 -11.23 10.95
C ASP A 6 -6.32 -11.35 9.96
N GLU A 7 -7.31 -10.48 10.10
CA GLU A 7 -8.44 -10.36 9.18
C GLU A 7 -7.98 -10.03 7.77
N VAL A 8 -7.06 -9.07 7.64
CA VAL A 8 -6.43 -8.70 6.37
C VAL A 8 -5.73 -9.91 5.74
N GLY A 9 -4.97 -10.66 6.53
CA GLY A 9 -4.32 -11.89 6.08
C GLY A 9 -5.27 -12.96 5.56
N PHE A 10 -6.35 -13.18 6.30
CA PHE A 10 -7.39 -14.11 5.90
C PHE A 10 -8.09 -13.67 4.61
N ALA A 11 -8.41 -12.38 4.48
CA ALA A 11 -9.01 -11.81 3.27
C ALA A 11 -8.09 -12.01 2.06
N LEU A 12 -6.79 -11.75 2.20
CA LEU A 12 -5.82 -11.95 1.12
C LEU A 12 -5.75 -13.39 0.62
N LYS A 13 -5.71 -14.36 1.55
CA LYS A 13 -5.76 -15.78 1.19
C LYS A 13 -7.00 -16.13 0.39
N LYS A 14 -8.15 -15.53 0.72
CA LYS A 14 -9.41 -15.77 0.02
C LYS A 14 -9.50 -15.07 -1.33
N ILE A 15 -9.12 -13.79 -1.40
CA ILE A 15 -9.25 -12.96 -2.62
C ILE A 15 -8.27 -13.40 -3.70
N ARG A 16 -7.01 -13.67 -3.34
CA ARG A 16 -5.94 -13.98 -4.30
C ARG A 16 -5.61 -15.47 -4.40
N ASN A 17 -6.28 -16.33 -3.63
CA ASN A 17 -5.94 -17.75 -3.50
C ASN A 17 -4.44 -17.95 -3.18
N CYS A 18 -3.84 -17.04 -2.41
CA CYS A 18 -2.42 -17.12 -2.09
C CYS A 18 -2.18 -18.26 -1.10
N GLY A 19 -1.17 -19.10 -1.41
CA GLY A 19 -0.86 -20.28 -0.62
C GLY A 19 -0.24 -19.94 0.74
N LEU A 20 0.33 -18.75 0.86
CA LEU A 20 1.00 -18.27 2.05
C LEU A 20 0.74 -16.78 2.25
N HIS A 21 0.39 -16.43 3.49
CA HIS A 21 0.39 -15.05 3.98
C HIS A 21 1.33 -15.01 5.16
N GLN A 22 2.29 -14.09 5.15
CA GLN A 22 3.20 -13.85 6.26
C GLN A 22 3.02 -12.44 6.78
N GLN A 23 2.89 -12.33 8.09
CA GLN A 23 2.66 -11.08 8.80
C GLN A 23 3.96 -10.55 9.39
N ASN A 24 4.05 -9.23 9.49
CA ASN A 24 5.11 -8.49 10.17
C ASN A 24 6.49 -8.98 9.72
N VAL A 25 6.71 -8.88 8.41
CA VAL A 25 7.91 -9.38 7.72
C VAL A 25 9.13 -8.47 7.84
N TYR A 26 8.96 -7.27 8.42
CA TYR A 26 10.06 -6.33 8.60
C TYR A 26 11.22 -6.96 9.40
N GLY A 27 12.44 -6.82 8.88
CA GLY A 27 13.66 -7.31 9.53
C GLY A 27 13.76 -8.83 9.60
N LYS A 28 12.90 -9.57 8.90
CA LYS A 28 12.94 -11.04 8.84
C LYS A 28 13.50 -11.51 7.51
N ASP A 29 14.40 -12.49 7.58
CA ASP A 29 14.80 -13.28 6.43
C ASP A 29 13.68 -14.25 6.05
N ILE A 30 13.19 -14.11 4.83
CA ILE A 30 12.08 -14.93 4.31
C ILE A 30 12.54 -15.70 3.09
N THR A 31 12.41 -17.03 3.18
CA THR A 31 12.56 -17.91 2.03
C THR A 31 11.29 -17.87 1.17
N LEU A 32 11.45 -17.48 -0.10
CA LEU A 32 10.34 -17.40 -1.04
C LEU A 32 9.85 -18.79 -1.45
N GLY A 33 8.54 -18.99 -1.37
CA GLY A 33 7.90 -20.22 -1.83
C GLY A 33 7.74 -20.30 -3.35
N ASN A 34 7.27 -21.46 -3.83
CA ASN A 34 6.90 -21.67 -5.23
C ASN A 34 5.49 -21.15 -5.61
N ARG A 35 4.82 -20.47 -4.67
CA ARG A 35 3.50 -19.86 -4.84
C ARG A 35 3.56 -18.37 -4.54
N ALA A 36 2.60 -17.64 -5.09
CA ALA A 36 2.33 -16.27 -4.71
C ALA A 36 2.20 -16.14 -3.18
N CYS A 37 3.01 -15.27 -2.58
CA CYS A 37 3.04 -14.98 -1.15
C CYS A 37 2.61 -13.53 -0.95
N CYS A 38 1.65 -13.31 -0.05
CA CYS A 38 1.26 -11.96 0.34
C CYS A 38 1.94 -11.62 1.67
N TYR A 39 2.45 -10.40 1.77
CA TYR A 39 3.11 -9.89 2.96
C TYR A 39 2.32 -8.71 3.51
N SER A 40 2.18 -8.67 4.83
CA SER A 40 1.51 -7.56 5.49
C SER A 40 2.32 -7.08 6.67
N ILE A 41 2.25 -5.79 6.96
CA ILE A 41 2.93 -5.15 8.08
C ILE A 41 1.93 -4.28 8.81
N GLN A 42 1.93 -4.35 10.14
CA GLN A 42 1.25 -3.38 10.99
C GLN A 42 2.27 -2.64 11.84
N LEU A 43 2.31 -1.31 11.72
CA LEU A 43 3.12 -0.48 12.61
C LEU A 43 2.45 -0.38 13.99
N THR A 44 3.26 -0.36 15.05
CA THR A 44 2.76 -0.17 16.42
C THR A 44 2.00 1.15 16.54
N GLY A 45 0.91 1.17 17.30
CA GLY A 45 0.06 2.37 17.43
C GLY A 45 -0.72 2.77 16.16
N HIS A 46 -0.51 2.08 15.04
CA HIS A 46 -1.16 2.38 13.78
C HIS A 46 -2.41 1.52 13.56
N GLY A 47 -3.54 2.18 13.33
CA GLY A 47 -4.81 1.50 13.10
C GLY A 47 -4.93 0.85 11.72
N TRP A 48 -4.01 1.12 10.78
CA TRP A 48 -4.01 0.47 9.47
C TRP A 48 -2.89 -0.55 9.32
N SER A 49 -3.19 -1.60 8.57
CA SER A 49 -2.22 -2.57 8.07
C SER A 49 -1.76 -2.18 6.66
N ALA A 50 -0.45 -2.10 6.46
CA ALA A 50 0.15 -1.95 5.14
C ALA A 50 0.26 -3.31 4.47
N LEU A 51 -0.04 -3.35 3.17
CA LEU A 51 0.08 -4.52 2.34
C LEU A 51 1.14 -4.30 1.29
N GLN A 52 2.06 -5.24 1.17
CA GLN A 52 3.03 -5.22 0.09
C GLN A 52 3.24 -6.61 -0.50
N TYR A 53 3.55 -6.63 -1.79
CA TYR A 53 3.71 -7.86 -2.53
C TYR A 53 5.06 -7.89 -3.23
N ILE A 54 5.78 -9.00 -3.11
CA ILE A 54 7.00 -9.25 -3.89
C ILE A 54 6.67 -10.10 -5.11
N LYS A 55 7.03 -9.60 -6.30
CA LYS A 55 6.96 -10.36 -7.54
C LYS A 55 7.97 -11.52 -7.51
N VAL A 56 7.48 -12.74 -7.32
CA VAL A 56 8.27 -13.97 -7.52
C VAL A 56 8.01 -14.49 -8.93
N ALA A 57 9.06 -14.60 -9.75
CA ALA A 57 8.94 -15.08 -11.11
C ALA A 57 8.45 -16.54 -11.16
N PRO A 58 7.66 -16.92 -12.18
CA PRO A 58 7.24 -16.12 -13.33
C PRO A 58 5.94 -15.31 -13.11
N VAL A 59 5.41 -15.26 -11.88
CA VAL A 59 4.05 -14.77 -11.63
C VAL A 59 4.03 -13.24 -11.46
N LEU A 60 3.26 -12.56 -12.31
CA LEU A 60 2.82 -11.19 -12.10
C LEU A 60 1.68 -11.19 -11.07
N ALA A 61 1.96 -10.78 -9.83
CA ALA A 61 0.92 -10.69 -8.80
C ALA A 61 1.03 -9.39 -8.02
N ILE A 62 1.09 -8.26 -8.73
CA ILE A 62 1.10 -6.94 -8.11
C ILE A 62 -0.31 -6.65 -7.56
N PHE A 63 -0.40 -6.13 -6.33
CA PHE A 63 -1.68 -5.63 -5.81
C PHE A 63 -2.16 -4.48 -6.67
N ASN A 64 -3.47 -4.44 -6.94
CA ASN A 64 -4.09 -3.40 -7.74
C ASN A 64 -5.29 -2.78 -7.01
N ARG A 65 -5.92 -1.80 -7.64
CA ARG A 65 -7.11 -1.13 -7.10
C ARG A 65 -8.28 -2.08 -6.87
N GLU A 66 -8.43 -3.11 -7.71
CA GLU A 66 -9.47 -4.13 -7.56
C GLU A 66 -9.28 -4.96 -6.28
N ASP A 67 -8.04 -5.19 -5.83
CA ASP A 67 -7.77 -5.81 -4.54
C ASP A 67 -8.22 -4.95 -3.37
N ALA A 68 -7.88 -3.65 -3.38
CA ALA A 68 -8.29 -2.75 -2.32
C ALA A 68 -9.81 -2.69 -2.21
N GLN A 69 -10.52 -2.64 -3.35
CA GLN A 69 -11.97 -2.71 -3.38
C GLN A 69 -12.50 -4.03 -2.82
N ALA A 70 -11.93 -5.17 -3.25
CA ALA A 70 -12.33 -6.49 -2.80
C ALA A 70 -12.10 -6.68 -1.30
N ILE A 71 -10.95 -6.22 -0.77
CA ILE A 71 -10.62 -6.25 0.65
C ILE A 71 -11.61 -5.41 1.45
N SER A 72 -11.87 -4.17 1.01
CA SER A 72 -12.83 -3.26 1.66
C SER A 72 -14.22 -3.89 1.75
N LYS A 73 -14.67 -4.58 0.70
CA LYS A 73 -15.94 -5.29 0.69
C LYS A 73 -15.92 -6.51 1.60
N PHE A 74 -14.90 -7.35 1.49
CA PHE A 74 -14.79 -8.62 2.22
C PHE A 74 -14.73 -8.39 3.73
N LEU A 75 -13.95 -7.41 4.17
CA LEU A 75 -13.75 -7.08 5.57
C LEU A 75 -14.78 -6.08 6.11
N SER A 76 -15.71 -5.60 5.27
CA SER A 76 -16.61 -4.51 5.63
C SER A 76 -15.86 -3.31 6.24
N SER A 77 -14.70 -2.98 5.66
CA SER A 77 -13.73 -2.03 6.20
C SER A 77 -13.34 -0.95 5.20
N GLU A 78 -12.52 -0.01 5.67
CA GLU A 78 -11.85 0.97 4.82
C GLU A 78 -10.59 0.36 4.18
N ALA A 79 -10.32 0.67 2.91
CA ALA A 79 -9.09 0.28 2.21
C ALA A 79 -8.61 1.41 1.30
N VAL A 80 -7.28 1.53 1.15
CA VAL A 80 -6.67 2.48 0.20
C VAL A 80 -5.69 1.72 -0.69
N PHE A 81 -5.83 1.91 -2.00
CA PHE A 81 -4.76 1.62 -2.96
C PHE A 81 -3.99 2.92 -3.19
N PHE A 82 -2.67 2.87 -3.10
CA PHE A 82 -1.79 4.00 -3.35
C PHE A 82 -0.65 3.56 -4.26
N GLU A 83 -0.36 4.36 -5.28
CA GLU A 83 0.72 4.11 -6.21
C GLU A 83 1.38 5.43 -6.60
N PHE A 84 2.70 5.41 -6.72
CA PHE A 84 3.49 6.58 -7.04
C PHE A 84 4.72 6.19 -7.83
N SER A 85 5.11 7.01 -8.81
CA SER A 85 6.37 6.85 -9.52
C SER A 85 7.00 8.20 -9.82
N ASP A 86 8.23 8.39 -9.33
CA ASP A 86 9.07 9.52 -9.72
C ASP A 86 9.49 9.41 -11.20
N THR A 87 9.83 8.21 -11.67
CA THR A 87 10.27 7.97 -13.06
C THR A 87 9.11 8.03 -14.06
N GLY A 88 7.96 7.46 -13.68
CA GLY A 88 6.73 7.50 -14.49
C GLY A 88 5.91 8.77 -14.28
N THR A 89 6.36 9.65 -13.38
CA THR A 89 5.76 10.94 -13.06
C THR A 89 4.25 10.88 -12.82
N TYR A 90 3.82 9.94 -11.97
CA TYR A 90 2.41 9.78 -11.60
C TYR A 90 2.22 9.57 -10.09
N LEU A 91 1.05 9.96 -9.60
CA LEU A 91 0.58 9.74 -8.24
C LEU A 91 -0.91 9.40 -8.28
N ASN A 92 -1.26 8.24 -7.74
CA ASN A 92 -2.63 7.75 -7.71
C ASN A 92 -3.00 7.25 -6.32
N TYR A 93 -4.21 7.55 -5.85
CA TYR A 93 -4.83 6.77 -4.78
C TYR A 93 -6.32 6.58 -4.98
N PHE A 94 -6.83 5.48 -4.42
CA PHE A 94 -8.24 5.10 -4.45
C PHE A 94 -8.64 4.66 -3.05
N TYR A 95 -9.64 5.32 -2.50
CA TYR A 95 -10.16 5.06 -1.16
C TYR A 95 -11.54 4.41 -1.24
N TYR A 96 -11.66 3.26 -0.60
CA TYR A 96 -12.85 2.44 -0.59
C TYR A 96 -13.40 2.24 0.83
N ARG A 97 -14.72 2.08 0.93
CA ARG A 97 -15.39 1.57 2.14
C ARG A 97 -16.55 0.66 1.73
N LEU A 98 -16.64 -0.52 2.34
CA LEU A 98 -17.62 -1.56 1.97
C LEU A 98 -17.60 -1.90 0.46
N GLY A 99 -16.46 -1.70 -0.22
CA GLY A 99 -16.31 -1.87 -1.67
C GLY A 99 -16.83 -0.72 -2.54
N ALA A 100 -17.41 0.33 -1.96
CA ALA A 100 -17.75 1.55 -2.69
C ALA A 100 -16.50 2.45 -2.80
N LEU A 101 -16.27 3.03 -3.98
CA LEU A 101 -15.24 4.05 -4.18
C LEU A 101 -15.76 5.38 -3.66
N LEU A 102 -15.04 5.99 -2.72
CA LEU A 102 -15.49 7.23 -2.05
C LEU A 102 -14.60 8.42 -2.37
N GLU A 103 -13.34 8.16 -2.70
CA GLU A 103 -12.39 9.19 -3.13
C GLU A 103 -11.34 8.58 -4.06
N ARG A 104 -11.00 9.29 -5.13
CA ARG A 104 -9.87 8.97 -6.01
C ARG A 104 -9.11 10.22 -6.41
N LEU A 105 -7.81 10.06 -6.52
CA LEU A 105 -6.89 11.03 -7.10
C LEU A 105 -6.09 10.29 -8.17
N GLU A 106 -6.09 10.81 -9.39
CA GLU A 106 -5.26 10.33 -10.48
C GLU A 106 -4.49 11.52 -11.05
N TYR A 107 -3.18 11.56 -10.81
CA TYR A 107 -2.27 12.56 -11.35
C TYR A 107 -1.22 11.88 -12.23
N VAL A 108 -1.07 12.36 -13.46
CA VAL A 108 -0.05 11.88 -14.41
C VAL A 108 0.55 13.06 -15.13
N GLU A 109 1.87 13.20 -15.06
CA GLU A 109 2.63 14.13 -15.88
C GLU A 109 3.17 13.39 -17.11
N ILE A 110 2.90 13.94 -18.28
CA ILE A 110 3.50 13.52 -19.55
C ILE A 110 4.28 14.71 -20.12
N SER A 111 5.21 14.46 -21.05
CA SER A 111 6.28 15.40 -21.44
C SER A 111 5.87 16.85 -21.74
N ASN A 112 4.60 17.13 -22.05
CA ASN A 112 4.09 18.48 -22.30
C ASN A 112 2.72 18.77 -21.64
N LYS A 113 2.23 17.92 -20.73
CA LYS A 113 0.90 18.08 -20.12
C LYS A 113 0.82 17.35 -18.78
N ALA A 114 0.13 17.95 -17.82
CA ALA A 114 -0.36 17.24 -16.64
C ALA A 114 -1.83 16.84 -16.86
N TYR A 115 -2.14 15.60 -16.48
CA TYR A 115 -3.50 15.11 -16.35
C TYR A 115 -3.82 14.96 -14.87
N TYR A 116 -5.01 15.42 -14.51
CA TYR A 116 -5.48 15.39 -13.15
C TYR A 116 -6.97 15.05 -13.12
N GLU A 117 -7.31 14.00 -12.38
CA GLU A 117 -8.69 13.72 -11.99
C GLU A 117 -8.77 13.60 -10.47
N PHE A 118 -9.76 14.29 -9.90
CA PHE A 118 -10.14 14.12 -8.51
C PHE A 118 -11.64 13.95 -8.39
N TYR A 119 -12.01 12.98 -7.58
CA TYR A 119 -13.38 12.75 -7.16
C TYR A 119 -13.37 12.43 -5.68
N SER A 120 -14.30 13.01 -4.93
CA SER A 120 -14.48 12.73 -3.52
C SER A 120 -15.92 12.98 -3.09
N GLU A 121 -16.45 12.11 -2.24
CA GLU A 121 -17.70 12.33 -1.52
C GLU A 121 -17.52 13.24 -0.28
N TYR A 122 -16.29 13.57 0.09
CA TYR A 122 -15.97 14.29 1.34
C TYR A 122 -15.52 15.73 1.11
N ARG A 123 -14.92 16.03 -0.04
CA ARG A 123 -14.29 17.32 -0.31
C ARG A 123 -14.33 17.67 -1.79
N SER A 124 -14.35 18.96 -2.09
CA SER A 124 -14.15 19.48 -3.45
C SER A 124 -12.80 20.16 -3.52
N LEU A 125 -12.09 20.03 -4.64
CA LEU A 125 -10.88 20.80 -4.90
C LEU A 125 -11.21 21.94 -5.88
N GLY A 126 -10.65 23.12 -5.62
CA GLY A 126 -10.63 24.22 -6.59
C GLY A 126 -9.70 23.84 -7.76
N PHE A 127 -10.06 24.25 -8.97
CA PHE A 127 -9.33 23.88 -10.19
C PHE A 127 -7.93 24.54 -10.25
N ASP A 128 -7.05 23.93 -11.06
CA ASP A 128 -5.58 24.11 -11.17
C ASP A 128 -4.77 23.44 -10.05
N VAL A 129 -4.42 22.17 -10.29
CA VAL A 129 -3.63 21.35 -9.36
C VAL A 129 -2.27 21.05 -10.02
N THR A 130 -1.20 21.59 -9.44
CA THR A 130 0.18 21.22 -9.79
C THR A 130 0.55 19.85 -9.23
N ARG A 131 1.72 19.32 -9.59
CA ARG A 131 2.27 18.10 -8.95
C ARG A 131 2.33 18.24 -7.43
N ASP A 132 2.80 19.39 -6.94
CA ASP A 132 2.94 19.67 -5.52
C ASP A 132 1.56 19.72 -4.84
N ASP A 133 0.56 20.29 -5.48
CA ASP A 133 -0.81 20.30 -4.98
C ASP A 133 -1.40 18.88 -4.90
N ALA A 134 -1.15 18.02 -5.89
CA ALA A 134 -1.58 16.62 -5.87
C ALA A 134 -0.93 15.85 -4.70
N PHE A 135 0.36 16.10 -4.43
CA PHE A 135 1.04 15.58 -3.25
C PHE A 135 0.45 16.10 -1.95
N LEU A 136 0.16 17.41 -1.85
CA LEU A 136 -0.45 17.99 -0.66
C LEU A 136 -1.83 17.38 -0.39
N VAL A 137 -2.65 17.18 -1.42
CA VAL A 137 -3.97 16.54 -1.31
C VAL A 137 -3.87 15.09 -0.80
N ALA A 138 -2.90 14.33 -1.31
CA ALA A 138 -2.66 12.96 -0.88
C ALA A 138 -2.10 12.90 0.55
N ASN A 139 -1.12 13.75 0.87
CA ASN A 139 -0.54 13.85 2.21
C ASN A 139 -1.56 14.28 3.25
N ASP A 140 -2.39 15.28 2.96
CA ASP A 140 -3.47 15.72 3.83
C ASP A 140 -4.48 14.59 4.08
N PHE A 141 -4.85 13.85 3.04
CA PHE A 141 -5.71 12.66 3.19
C PHE A 141 -5.09 11.63 4.13
N PHE A 142 -3.84 11.24 3.87
CA PHE A 142 -3.16 10.21 4.64
C PHE A 142 -2.98 10.65 6.10
N TYR A 143 -2.52 11.87 6.33
CA TYR A 143 -2.34 12.44 7.66
C TYR A 143 -3.66 12.48 8.45
N ASN A 144 -4.74 13.00 7.86
CA ASN A 144 -6.05 13.08 8.50
C ASN A 144 -6.66 11.70 8.81
N LYS A 145 -6.25 10.66 8.08
CA LYS A 145 -6.67 9.27 8.30
C LYS A 145 -5.74 8.49 9.23
N GLY A 146 -4.64 9.11 9.67
CA GLY A 146 -3.53 8.46 10.35
C GLY A 146 -3.06 7.26 9.54
N ILE A 147 -2.72 7.48 8.27
CA ILE A 147 -2.09 6.53 7.34
C ILE A 147 -0.67 7.02 7.12
N TYR A 148 0.31 6.15 7.30
CA TYR A 148 1.69 6.39 6.86
C TYR A 148 1.98 5.47 5.67
N PRO A 149 2.09 6.00 4.44
CA PRO A 149 2.52 5.20 3.29
C PRO A 149 3.95 4.72 3.55
N ILE A 150 4.14 3.40 3.53
CA ILE A 150 5.46 2.79 3.78
C ILE A 150 5.98 2.23 2.47
N GLU A 151 7.19 2.63 2.10
CA GLU A 151 7.94 1.97 1.04
C GLU A 151 8.77 0.84 1.65
N ILE A 152 8.38 -0.42 1.40
CA ILE A 152 9.23 -1.57 1.72
C ILE A 152 10.08 -1.89 0.51
N THR A 153 11.38 -1.90 0.73
CA THR A 153 12.39 -2.43 -0.17
C THR A 153 12.89 -3.78 0.31
N TRP A 154 13.74 -4.39 -0.50
CA TRP A 154 14.39 -5.63 -0.15
C TRP A 154 15.84 -5.58 -0.62
N LYS A 155 16.70 -6.38 0.04
CA LYS A 155 18.05 -6.63 -0.45
C LYS A 155 18.02 -7.74 -1.50
N GLY A 156 18.32 -7.37 -2.76
CA GLY A 156 18.43 -8.30 -3.89
C GLY A 156 17.97 -7.66 -5.21
N ILE A 157 18.65 -7.98 -6.32
CA ILE A 157 18.27 -7.55 -7.67
C ILE A 157 17.46 -8.69 -8.31
N GLY A 158 16.17 -8.44 -8.57
CA GLY A 158 15.28 -9.44 -9.15
C GLY A 158 15.56 -9.74 -10.64
N PRO A 159 14.86 -10.74 -11.22
CA PRO A 159 13.68 -11.40 -10.67
C PRO A 159 14.00 -12.48 -9.61
N PHE A 160 13.21 -12.51 -8.54
CA PHE A 160 13.30 -13.56 -7.52
C PHE A 160 12.69 -14.87 -7.98
N VAL A 161 13.28 -15.99 -7.56
CA VAL A 161 12.78 -17.36 -7.78
C VAL A 161 12.46 -18.05 -6.45
N ALA A 162 11.70 -19.14 -6.53
CA ALA A 162 11.42 -19.96 -5.36
C ALA A 162 12.72 -20.49 -4.75
N GLY A 163 12.86 -20.37 -3.42
CA GLY A 163 14.05 -20.73 -2.66
C GLY A 163 14.99 -19.56 -2.36
N ASP A 164 14.82 -18.40 -3.00
CA ASP A 164 15.59 -17.20 -2.65
C ASP A 164 15.25 -16.73 -1.24
N ASN A 165 16.26 -16.24 -0.52
CA ASN A 165 16.08 -15.56 0.76
C ASN A 165 16.03 -14.05 0.53
N VAL A 166 15.00 -13.41 1.07
CA VAL A 166 14.79 -11.97 0.95
C VAL A 166 14.65 -11.36 2.33
N LEU A 167 15.45 -10.32 2.59
CA LEU A 167 15.33 -9.47 3.76
C LEU A 167 14.51 -8.23 3.39
N PHE A 168 13.39 -8.02 4.10
CA PHE A 168 12.54 -6.84 3.94
C PHE A 168 13.04 -5.69 4.81
N GLU A 169 13.33 -4.55 4.17
CA GLU A 169 13.83 -3.34 4.81
C GLU A 169 13.01 -2.13 4.34
N PHE A 170 12.87 -1.10 5.18
CA PHE A 170 12.24 0.15 4.77
C PHE A 170 13.29 1.07 4.13
N THR A 171 12.96 1.72 3.02
CA THR A 171 13.84 2.72 2.37
C THR A 171 13.41 4.15 2.66
N ARG A 172 12.12 4.36 2.88
CA ARG A 172 11.53 5.71 2.95
C ARG A 172 10.66 5.90 4.19
N LEU A 173 11.22 5.51 5.33
CA LEU A 173 10.77 5.97 6.63
C LEU A 173 11.80 7.00 7.09
N ASP A 174 11.45 8.29 7.12
CA ASP A 174 12.22 9.18 8.01
C ASP A 174 11.94 8.65 9.41
N ILE A 175 12.94 8.01 10.01
CA ILE A 175 12.84 7.30 11.29
C ILE A 175 12.16 8.16 12.37
N LYS A 176 12.26 9.48 12.26
CA LYS A 176 11.63 10.47 13.16
C LYS A 176 10.11 10.45 13.15
N ASP A 177 9.47 10.09 12.03
CA ASP A 177 8.00 9.97 11.95
C ASP A 177 7.51 8.61 12.49
N VAL A 178 8.40 7.63 12.56
CA VAL A 178 8.17 6.31 13.21
C VAL A 178 8.38 6.40 14.72
N VAL A 179 9.10 7.40 15.23
CA VAL A 179 9.38 7.57 16.67
C VAL A 179 8.12 7.86 17.52
N GLN A 180 6.96 8.12 16.90
CA GLN A 180 5.66 8.11 17.62
C GLN A 180 4.98 6.74 17.71
N ALA A 181 5.44 5.75 16.95
CA ALA A 181 5.03 4.36 17.05
C ALA A 181 6.02 3.62 17.96
N ASP A 182 5.81 3.72 19.27
CA ASP A 182 6.61 3.08 20.31
C ASP A 182 7.06 1.67 19.93
N TYR A 183 8.35 1.53 19.60
CA TYR A 183 9.06 0.26 19.70
C TYR A 183 9.56 0.16 21.14
N PHE A 184 8.78 -0.47 22.02
CA PHE A 184 9.31 -1.01 23.26
C PHE A 184 9.08 -2.51 23.27
N GLU A 185 10.21 -3.22 23.32
CA GLU A 185 10.30 -4.61 23.75
C GLU A 185 9.51 -4.79 25.05
N ILE A 186 8.67 -5.83 25.11
CA ILE A 186 8.54 -6.67 26.31
C ILE A 186 8.45 -8.13 25.84
#